data_AF-A0A094DSC0-F1
#
_entry.id   AF-A0A094DSC0-F1
#
_cell.length_a   1.000
_cell.length_b   1.000
_cell.length_c   1.000
_cell.angle_alpha   90.00
_cell.angle_beta   90.00
_cell.angle_gamma   90.00
#
_symmetry.space_group_name_H-M   'P 1'
#
loop_
_entity.id
_entity.type
_entity.pdbx_description
1 polymer ?
#
loop_
_entity_poly.entity_id
_entity_poly.type
_entity_poly.pdbx_seq_one_letter_code
_entity_poly.pdbx_strand_id
1 'polypeptide(L)'
;MVDETTCHLVGVIDWAEAKVGPFGLNLFCLESISGKLHLRNGRSRYEDYHVLQDTFWDTFKQEVGRVTDDDTRAIRVARDIGVLLSHGFTSRLANEQKHVPIGDDEQGRYNTLSLDGFLINPVTRLEDIV
;
A
#
# COMPACT_ATOMS: atom_id res chain seq x y z
N MET A 1 -9.58 -1.90 15.94
CA MET A 1 -9.92 -1.71 17.36
C MET A 1 -8.63 -1.66 18.15
N VAL A 2 -8.53 -0.72 19.08
CA VAL A 2 -7.32 -0.49 19.87
C VAL A 2 -7.70 -0.48 21.35
N ASP A 3 -6.88 -1.10 22.19
CA ASP A 3 -7.02 -0.97 23.64
C ASP A 3 -6.59 0.43 24.09
N GLU A 4 -7.45 1.14 24.84
CA GLU A 4 -7.24 2.55 25.18
C GLU A 4 -6.06 2.79 26.13
N THR A 5 -5.64 1.78 26.89
CA THR A 5 -4.57 1.92 27.90
C THR A 5 -3.21 1.56 27.32
N THR A 6 -3.14 0.48 26.55
CA THR A 6 -1.90 -0.09 26.00
C THR A 6 -1.63 0.35 24.57
N CYS A 7 -2.64 0.92 23.89
CA CYS A 7 -2.60 1.22 22.46
C CYS A 7 -2.36 -0.02 21.56
N HIS A 8 -2.55 -1.24 22.08
CA HIS A 8 -2.42 -2.44 21.28
C HIS A 8 -3.60 -2.62 20.32
N LEU A 9 -3.32 -3.09 19.10
CA LEU A 9 -4.34 -3.52 18.17
C LEU A 9 -5.00 -4.80 18.71
N VAL A 10 -6.27 -4.73 19.09
CA VAL A 10 -7.02 -5.85 19.68
C VAL A 10 -8.01 -6.50 18.71
N GLY A 11 -8.15 -5.95 17.51
CA GLY A 11 -9.02 -6.51 16.49
C GLY A 11 -9.10 -5.66 15.24
N VAL A 12 -9.42 -6.31 14.13
CA VAL A 12 -9.71 -5.68 12.85
C VAL A 12 -11.22 -5.81 12.62
N ILE A 13 -11.86 -4.71 12.27
CA ILE A 13 -13.29 -4.64 11.92
C ILE A 13 -13.43 -4.35 10.42
N ASP A 14 -14.66 -4.29 9.94
CA ASP A 14 -14.97 -3.96 8.55
C ASP A 14 -14.41 -4.99 7.53
N TRP A 15 -14.85 -6.24 7.70
CA TRP A 15 -14.48 -7.36 6.82
C TRP A 15 -15.36 -7.46 5.57
N ALA A 16 -16.23 -6.49 5.30
CA ALA A 16 -17.20 -6.56 4.21
C ALA A 16 -16.55 -6.75 2.82
N GLU A 17 -15.31 -6.29 2.67
CA GLU A 17 -14.53 -6.34 1.43
C GLU A 17 -13.37 -7.36 1.48
N ALA A 18 -13.30 -8.15 2.56
CA ALA A 18 -12.25 -9.14 2.69
C ALA A 18 -12.42 -10.23 1.63
N LYS A 19 -11.32 -10.51 0.92
CA LYS A 19 -11.26 -11.51 -0.15
C LYS A 19 -10.03 -12.39 0.00
N VAL A 20 -10.16 -13.65 -0.41
CA VAL A 20 -9.01 -14.54 -0.57
C VAL A 20 -8.23 -14.11 -1.81
N GLY A 21 -6.92 -13.94 -1.66
CA GLY A 21 -6.03 -13.55 -2.75
C GLY A 21 -4.55 -13.72 -2.35
N PRO A 22 -3.62 -13.43 -3.27
CA PRO A 22 -2.20 -13.46 -2.99
C PRO A 22 -1.85 -12.64 -1.74
N PHE A 23 -1.09 -13.25 -0.83
CA PHE A 23 -0.58 -12.56 0.34
C PHE A 23 0.33 -11.41 -0.11
N GLY A 24 0.17 -10.23 0.51
CA GLY A 24 0.93 -9.03 0.13
C GLY A 24 0.12 -8.01 -0.66
N LEU A 25 -0.97 -8.39 -1.34
CA LEU A 25 -1.78 -7.44 -2.13
C LEU A 25 -2.27 -6.24 -1.30
N ASN A 26 -2.62 -6.45 -0.03
CA ASN A 26 -3.08 -5.38 0.84
C ASN A 26 -1.94 -4.60 1.51
N LEU A 27 -0.69 -5.05 1.40
CA LEU A 27 0.47 -4.35 1.97
C LEU A 27 0.81 -3.05 1.23
N PHE A 28 0.15 -2.74 0.11
CA PHE A 28 0.24 -1.41 -0.51
C PHE A 28 -0.09 -0.29 0.50
N CYS A 29 -0.88 -0.60 1.54
CA CYS A 29 -1.18 0.34 2.62
C CYS A 29 0.06 0.78 3.41
N LEU A 30 1.12 -0.03 3.46
CA LEU A 30 2.40 0.32 4.09
C LEU A 30 2.97 1.60 3.49
N GLU A 31 2.83 1.74 2.17
CA GLU A 31 3.29 2.93 1.48
C GLU A 31 2.44 4.15 1.86
N SER A 32 1.12 3.97 1.97
CA SER A 32 0.17 4.99 2.42
C SER A 32 0.42 5.49 3.84
N ILE A 33 0.86 4.63 4.76
CA ILE A 33 1.15 5.03 6.15
C ILE A 33 2.57 5.57 6.36
N SER A 34 3.49 5.36 5.42
CA SER A 34 4.89 5.82 5.49
C SER A 34 5.15 7.10 4.68
N GLY A 35 4.10 7.73 4.16
CA GLY A 35 4.22 8.99 3.45
C GLY A 35 2.89 9.73 3.33
N LYS A 36 2.90 10.80 2.54
CA LYS A 36 1.73 11.64 2.30
C LYS A 36 1.63 12.05 0.83
N LEU A 37 0.40 12.28 0.38
CA LEU A 37 0.12 12.85 -0.94
C LEU A 37 -0.22 14.34 -0.79
N HIS A 38 0.48 15.21 -1.52
CA HIS A 38 0.19 16.64 -1.60
C HIS A 38 -0.21 17.01 -3.02
N LEU A 39 -1.35 17.70 -3.18
CA LEU A 39 -1.93 17.96 -4.51
C LEU A 39 -1.02 18.75 -5.46
N ARG A 40 -0.14 19.60 -4.91
CA ARG A 40 0.80 20.38 -5.70
C ARG A 40 2.15 19.68 -5.91
N ASN A 41 2.56 18.86 -4.95
CA ASN A 41 3.94 18.37 -4.88
C ASN A 41 4.03 16.85 -5.13
N GLY A 42 2.89 16.20 -5.37
CA GLY A 42 2.81 14.76 -5.47
C GLY A 42 3.08 14.08 -4.13
N ARG A 43 3.59 12.85 -4.21
CA ARG A 43 3.90 12.05 -3.03
C ARG A 43 5.19 12.52 -2.35
N SER A 44 5.24 12.40 -1.02
CA SER A 44 6.47 12.57 -0.24
C SER A 44 6.54 11.50 0.85
N ARG A 45 7.74 10.96 1.07
CA ARG A 45 8.03 10.06 2.20
C ARG A 45 8.13 10.86 3.50
N TYR A 46 7.84 10.22 4.64
CA TYR A 46 8.19 10.80 5.93
C TYR A 46 9.70 10.70 6.18
N GLU A 47 10.21 11.53 7.10
CA GLU A 47 11.65 11.60 7.41
C GLU A 47 12.19 10.25 7.93
N ASP A 48 11.34 9.50 8.61
CA ASP A 48 11.59 8.19 9.20
C ASP A 48 11.15 7.02 8.29
N TYR A 49 10.92 7.25 6.99
CA TYR A 49 10.44 6.22 6.05
C TYR A 49 11.20 4.90 6.13
N HIS A 50 12.54 4.95 6.10
CA HIS A 50 13.36 3.74 6.16
C HIS A 50 13.19 3.02 7.49
N VAL A 51 13.11 3.76 8.60
CA VAL A 51 12.86 3.18 9.93
C VAL A 51 11.49 2.49 9.97
N LEU A 52 10.44 3.11 9.40
CA LEU A 52 9.10 2.52 9.33
C LEU A 52 9.07 1.25 8.48
N GLN A 53 9.74 1.25 7.33
CA GLN A 53 9.83 0.08 6.44
C GLN A 53 10.60 -1.05 7.11
N ASP A 54 11.79 -0.78 7.65
CA ASP A 54 12.62 -1.78 8.31
C ASP A 54 11.89 -2.38 9.52
N THR A 55 11.29 -1.54 10.36
CA THR A 55 10.48 -1.98 11.51
C THR A 55 9.35 -2.91 11.07
N PHE A 56 8.59 -2.51 10.04
CA PHE A 56 7.51 -3.34 9.54
C PHE A 56 8.01 -4.70 9.03
N TRP A 57 9.03 -4.72 8.17
CA TRP A 57 9.50 -5.94 7.54
C TRP A 57 10.18 -6.89 8.53
N ASP A 58 10.92 -6.35 9.49
CA ASP A 58 11.59 -7.15 10.51
C ASP A 58 10.58 -7.75 11.49
N THR A 59 9.62 -6.96 12.00
CA THR A 59 8.53 -7.49 12.83
C THR A 59 7.69 -8.51 12.04
N PHE A 60 7.36 -8.23 10.78
CA PHE A 60 6.62 -9.15 9.93
C PHE A 60 7.32 -10.52 9.80
N LYS A 61 8.62 -10.52 9.50
CA LYS A 61 9.42 -11.75 9.40
C LYS A 61 9.46 -12.50 10.74
N GLN A 62 9.62 -11.78 11.85
CA GLN A 62 9.65 -12.39 13.19
C GLN A 62 8.31 -13.04 13.56
N GLU A 63 7.18 -12.36 13.34
CA GLU A 63 5.85 -12.82 13.72
C GLU A 63 5.33 -13.94 12.81
N VAL A 64 5.58 -13.88 11.50
CA VAL A 64 5.17 -14.94 10.56
C VAL A 64 6.10 -16.16 10.66
N GLY A 65 7.36 -15.96 11.04
CA GLY A 65 8.34 -17.02 11.22
C GLY A 65 9.01 -17.43 9.91
N ARG A 66 8.69 -18.62 9.38
CA ARG A 66 9.40 -19.25 8.25
C ARG A 66 9.08 -18.59 6.90
N VAL A 67 9.45 -17.33 6.72
CA VAL A 67 9.37 -16.60 5.45
C VAL A 67 10.74 -16.68 4.77
N THR A 68 10.81 -17.29 3.59
CA THR A 68 12.05 -17.32 2.80
C THR A 68 12.29 -15.99 2.08
N ASP A 69 13.48 -15.80 1.52
CA ASP A 69 13.77 -14.62 0.69
C ASP A 69 12.88 -14.59 -0.56
N ASP A 70 12.55 -15.75 -1.13
CA ASP A 70 11.65 -15.85 -2.28
C ASP A 70 10.20 -15.55 -1.91
N ASP A 71 9.74 -15.98 -0.72
CA ASP A 71 8.43 -15.56 -0.20
C ASP A 71 8.41 -14.04 -0.01
N THR A 72 9.46 -13.47 0.60
CA THR A 72 9.58 -12.03 0.80
C THR A 72 9.51 -11.26 -0.53
N ARG A 73 10.20 -11.77 -1.56
CA ARG A 73 10.15 -11.21 -2.92
C ARG A 73 8.76 -11.28 -3.52
N ALA A 74 8.08 -12.43 -3.41
CA ALA A 74 6.72 -12.62 -3.90
C ALA A 74 5.72 -11.67 -3.20
N ILE A 75 5.88 -11.48 -1.89
CA ILE A 75 5.07 -10.58 -1.08
C ILE A 75 5.27 -9.12 -1.51
N ARG A 76 6.52 -8.70 -1.80
CA ARG A 76 6.84 -7.36 -2.32
C ARG A 76 6.23 -7.13 -3.70
N VAL A 77 6.34 -8.10 -4.61
CA VAL A 77 5.69 -8.01 -5.93
C VAL A 77 4.16 -7.93 -5.78
N ALA A 78 3.57 -8.70 -4.88
CA ALA A 78 2.14 -8.61 -4.58
C ALA A 78 1.76 -7.24 -4.01
N ARG A 79 2.57 -6.64 -3.14
CA ARG A 79 2.38 -5.25 -2.67
C ARG A 79 2.30 -4.28 -3.85
N ASP A 80 3.21 -4.39 -4.80
CA ASP A 80 3.29 -3.48 -5.96
C ASP A 80 2.08 -3.65 -6.89
N ILE A 81 1.63 -4.90 -7.10
CA ILE A 81 0.34 -5.16 -7.76
C ILE A 81 -0.81 -4.54 -6.96
N GLY A 82 -0.76 -4.58 -5.63
CA GLY A 82 -1.72 -3.93 -4.75
C GLY A 82 -1.81 -2.41 -4.96
N VAL A 83 -0.67 -1.74 -5.17
CA VAL A 83 -0.61 -0.31 -5.53
C VAL A 83 -1.34 -0.07 -6.85
N LEU A 84 -1.03 -0.88 -7.88
CA LEU A 84 -1.67 -0.77 -9.19
C LEU A 84 -3.18 -1.02 -9.13
N LEU A 85 -3.63 -2.00 -8.33
CA LEU A 85 -5.06 -2.27 -8.16
C LEU A 85 -5.77 -1.15 -7.39
N SER A 86 -5.10 -0.55 -6.41
CA SER A 86 -5.71 0.47 -5.54
C SER A 86 -5.77 1.84 -6.19
N HIS A 87 -4.83 2.15 -7.07
CA HIS A 87 -4.73 3.46 -7.71
C HIS A 87 -4.95 3.42 -9.22
N GLY A 88 -4.87 2.27 -9.89
CA GLY A 88 -5.02 2.17 -11.35
C GLY A 88 -6.48 2.17 -11.83
N PHE A 89 -7.45 2.12 -10.93
CA PHE A 89 -8.87 2.05 -11.26
C PHE A 89 -9.69 3.11 -10.49
N THR A 90 -10.80 3.55 -11.08
CA THR A 90 -11.66 4.62 -10.52
C THR A 90 -12.46 4.22 -9.29
N SER A 91 -12.74 2.93 -9.14
CA SER A 91 -13.53 2.36 -8.06
C SER A 91 -12.91 1.04 -7.62
N ARG A 92 -13.11 0.69 -6.37
CA ARG A 92 -12.50 -0.50 -5.74
C ARG A 92 -13.56 -1.40 -5.13
N LEU A 93 -14.75 -0.88 -4.83
CA LEU A 93 -15.77 -1.61 -4.09
C LEU A 93 -16.82 -2.21 -5.03
N ALA A 94 -17.40 -3.34 -4.63
CA ALA A 94 -18.39 -4.05 -5.44
C ALA A 94 -19.73 -3.30 -5.55
N ASN A 95 -19.99 -2.36 -4.64
CA ASN A 95 -21.17 -1.50 -4.60
C ASN A 95 -20.96 -0.13 -5.29
N GLU A 96 -19.77 0.12 -5.83
CA GLU A 96 -19.45 1.34 -6.57
C GLU A 96 -19.75 1.22 -8.07
N GLN A 97 -19.49 2.30 -8.82
CA GLN A 97 -19.49 2.27 -10.28
C GLN A 97 -18.50 1.23 -10.81
N LYS A 98 -18.75 0.76 -12.04
CA LYS A 98 -17.90 -0.24 -12.69
C LYS A 98 -16.44 0.21 -12.66
N HIS A 99 -15.56 -0.65 -12.16
CA HIS A 99 -14.12 -0.41 -12.12
C HIS A 99 -13.60 -0.23 -13.55
N VAL A 100 -13.17 0.98 -13.89
CA VAL A 100 -12.50 1.29 -15.16
C VAL A 100 -11.10 1.80 -14.88
N PRO A 101 -10.14 1.56 -15.78
CA PRO A 101 -8.81 2.16 -15.66
C PRO A 101 -8.91 3.68 -15.52
N ILE A 102 -8.05 4.27 -14.69
CA ILE A 102 -7.98 5.73 -14.56
C ILE A 102 -7.62 6.40 -15.89
N GLY A 103 -8.16 7.58 -16.14
CA GLY A 103 -7.86 8.43 -17.29
C GLY A 103 -7.31 9.80 -16.89
N ASP A 104 -6.98 10.63 -17.88
CA ASP A 104 -6.65 12.04 -17.68
C ASP A 104 -7.93 12.87 -17.49
N ASP A 105 -8.59 12.65 -16.35
CA ASP A 105 -9.80 13.32 -15.94
C ASP A 105 -9.78 13.66 -14.44
N GLU A 106 -10.82 14.33 -13.96
CA GLU A 106 -10.92 14.74 -12.55
C GLU A 106 -10.88 13.55 -11.57
N GLN A 107 -11.43 12.40 -11.97
CA GLN A 107 -11.47 11.20 -11.14
C GLN A 107 -10.10 10.51 -11.08
N GLY A 108 -9.40 10.45 -12.21
CA GLY A 108 -8.08 9.83 -12.32
C GLY A 108 -6.93 10.68 -11.80
N ARG A 109 -7.10 12.00 -11.66
CA ARG A 109 -6.01 12.93 -11.31
C ARG A 109 -5.26 12.58 -10.01
N TYR A 110 -5.98 12.29 -8.92
CA TYR A 110 -5.33 11.98 -7.63
C TYR A 110 -4.61 10.63 -7.64
N ASN A 111 -5.22 9.67 -8.31
CA ASN A 111 -4.67 8.34 -8.48
C ASN A 111 -3.44 8.35 -9.39
N THR A 112 -3.46 9.14 -10.47
CA THR A 112 -2.30 9.38 -11.34
C THR A 112 -1.14 9.98 -10.55
N LEU A 113 -1.39 11.04 -9.75
CA LEU A 113 -0.36 11.62 -8.88
C LEU A 113 0.23 10.61 -7.87
N SER A 114 -0.60 9.67 -7.39
CA SER A 114 -0.13 8.61 -6.50
C SER A 114 0.77 7.61 -7.24
N LEU A 115 0.34 7.15 -8.42
CA LEU A 115 1.09 6.24 -9.26
C LEU A 115 2.41 6.84 -9.74
N ASP A 116 2.44 8.12 -10.10
CA ASP A 116 3.68 8.84 -10.42
C ASP A 116 4.67 8.79 -9.25
N GLY A 117 4.16 9.01 -8.02
CA GLY A 117 4.95 8.92 -6.81
C GLY A 117 5.51 7.53 -6.55
N PHE A 118 4.73 6.48 -6.80
CA PHE A 118 5.13 5.09 -6.53
C PHE A 118 5.99 4.46 -7.62
N LEU A 119 5.81 4.86 -8.87
CA LEU A 119 6.37 4.14 -10.02
C LEU A 119 7.44 4.92 -10.78
N ILE A 120 7.37 6.26 -10.78
CA ILE A 120 8.18 7.10 -11.67
C ILE A 120 9.15 7.99 -10.89
N ASN A 121 8.67 8.68 -9.85
CA ASN A 121 9.45 9.67 -9.13
C ASN A 121 10.67 9.02 -8.45
N PRO A 122 11.92 9.40 -8.80
CA PRO A 122 13.11 8.72 -8.30
C PRO A 122 13.30 8.81 -6.78
N VAL A 123 12.70 9.82 -6.12
CA VAL A 123 12.81 10.03 -4.68
C VAL A 123 11.83 9.16 -3.90
N THR A 124 10.67 8.83 -4.49
CA THR A 124 9.58 8.17 -3.78
C THR A 124 9.19 6.82 -4.37
N ARG A 125 9.71 6.47 -5.55
CA ARG A 125 9.39 5.21 -6.23
C ARG A 125 9.74 4.02 -5.36
N LEU A 126 8.99 2.95 -5.54
CA LEU A 126 9.24 1.69 -4.86
C LEU A 126 10.59 1.13 -5.32
N GLU A 127 11.45 0.83 -4.36
CA GLU A 127 12.85 0.47 -4.60
C GLU A 127 12.99 -0.94 -5.18
N ASP A 128 11.95 -1.77 -5.05
CA ASP A 128 11.94 -3.19 -5.43
C ASP A 128 11.45 -3.46 -6.88
N ILE A 129 11.16 -2.43 -7.68
CA ILE A 129 10.54 -2.56 -9.02
C ILE A 129 11.56 -2.86 -10.15
N VAL A 130 12.85 -3.05 -9.85
CA VAL A 130 13.90 -3.28 -10.87
C VAL A 130 14.61 -4.61 -10.69
#